data_AF-A0A1J5IRJ5-F1
#
_entry.id   AF-A0A1J5IRJ5-F1
#
_cell.length_a   1.000
_cell.length_b   1.000
_cell.length_c   1.000
_cell.angle_alpha   90.00
_cell.angle_beta   90.00
_cell.angle_gamma   90.00
#
_symmetry.space_group_name_H-M   'P 1'
#
loop_
_entity.id
_entity.type
_entity.pdbx_description
1 polymer ?
#
loop_
_entity_poly.entity_id
_entity_poly.type
_entity_poly.pdbx_seq_one_letter_code
_entity_poly.pdbx_strand_id
1 'polypeptide(L)'
;CRLCTVEVESRGWTKLVVACIYPVENNLIVRTRSGKVDRIRKMILELLLAHAPDAIALQDLAKEYGADKDRFEKEASFCIHCGLCVRYCAEVKKKNAVGFVDRGTRREISFIPEIAMKECWNCKECFPLCPTEALQAAFVLTKALISPPHPGPEPRG
;
A
#
# COMPACT_ATOMS: atom_id res chain seq x y z
N CYS A 1 5.84 3.58 -1.71
CA CYS A 1 4.97 4.66 -2.24
C CYS A 1 5.72 5.89 -2.76
N ARG A 2 6.93 6.24 -2.25
CA ARG A 2 7.71 7.43 -2.69
C ARG A 2 7.05 8.80 -2.45
N LEU A 3 5.84 8.86 -1.89
CA LEU A 3 5.13 10.11 -1.63
C LEU A 3 5.89 11.07 -0.70
N CYS A 4 6.70 10.54 0.22
CA CYS A 4 7.55 11.31 1.13
C CYS A 4 8.81 11.91 0.46
N THR A 5 8.83 12.03 -0.87
CA THR A 5 9.96 12.64 -1.60
C THR A 5 10.12 14.10 -1.16
N VAL A 6 11.34 14.48 -0.82
CA VAL A 6 11.74 15.83 -0.40
C VAL A 6 13.07 16.18 -1.03
N GLU A 7 13.39 17.47 -1.06
CA GLU A 7 14.72 17.93 -1.43
C GLU A 7 15.54 18.15 -0.16
N VAL A 8 16.75 17.59 -0.15
CA VAL A 8 17.71 17.79 0.94
C VAL A 8 18.94 18.49 0.40
N GLU A 9 19.46 19.41 1.18
CA GLU A 9 20.68 20.16 0.89
C GLU A 9 21.74 19.79 1.93
N SER A 10 22.90 19.36 1.46
CA SER A 10 24.06 19.04 2.30
C SER A 10 25.34 19.45 1.57
N ARG A 11 26.23 20.16 2.27
CA ARG A 11 27.51 20.64 1.74
C ARG A 11 27.38 21.43 0.41
N GLY A 12 26.31 22.21 0.26
CA GLY A 12 26.02 23.01 -0.94
C GLY A 12 25.43 22.23 -2.11
N TRP A 13 25.19 20.93 -1.98
CA TRP A 13 24.56 20.09 -3.01
C TRP A 13 23.11 19.78 -2.63
N THR A 14 22.19 19.98 -3.57
CA THR A 14 20.79 19.58 -3.42
C THR A 14 20.53 18.24 -4.13
N LYS A 15 19.78 17.36 -3.46
CA LYS A 15 19.33 16.09 -4.05
C LYS A 15 17.92 15.74 -3.59
N LEU A 16 17.20 14.96 -4.40
CA LEU A 16 15.90 14.41 -4.04
C LEU A 16 16.10 13.08 -3.31
N VAL A 17 15.40 12.92 -2.19
CA VAL A 17 15.45 11.72 -1.36
C VAL A 17 14.06 11.36 -0.86
N VAL A 18 13.91 10.17 -0.32
CA VAL A 18 12.69 9.73 0.36
C VAL A 18 12.84 9.88 1.87
N ALA A 19 12.05 10.78 2.47
CA ALA A 19 12.19 11.14 3.89
C ALA A 19 11.95 9.96 4.85
N CYS A 20 11.15 8.95 4.45
CA CYS A 20 10.83 7.83 5.33
C CYS A 20 11.99 6.87 5.63
N ILE A 21 13.09 6.95 4.88
CA ILE A 21 14.28 6.09 5.08
C ILE A 21 15.59 6.87 5.04
N TYR A 22 15.60 8.13 4.61
CA TYR A 22 16.83 8.91 4.51
C TYR A 22 17.33 9.27 5.92
N PRO A 23 18.59 8.92 6.29
CA PRO A 23 19.12 9.22 7.61
C PRO A 23 19.21 10.72 7.89
N VAL A 24 18.96 11.11 9.15
CA VAL A 24 19.15 12.48 9.61
C VAL A 24 20.63 12.75 9.87
N GLU A 25 21.09 13.95 9.52
CA GLU A 25 22.48 14.40 9.71
C GLU A 25 22.51 15.82 10.27
N ASN A 26 23.61 16.20 10.93
CA ASN A 26 23.79 17.57 11.42
C ASN A 26 23.79 18.57 10.26
N ASN A 27 23.13 19.71 10.46
CA ASN A 27 22.98 20.78 9.47
C ASN A 27 22.28 20.37 8.16
N LEU A 28 21.50 19.28 8.17
CA LEU A 28 20.68 18.89 7.03
C LEU A 28 19.53 19.88 6.84
N ILE A 29 19.48 20.54 5.68
CA ILE A 29 18.36 21.42 5.32
C ILE A 29 17.37 20.62 4.48
N VAL A 30 16.12 20.53 4.94
CA VAL A 30 15.06 19.77 4.27
C VAL A 30 14.02 20.73 3.70
N ARG A 31 13.85 20.73 2.38
CA ARG A 31 12.81 21.47 1.68
C ARG A 31 11.68 20.51 1.32
N THR A 32 10.58 20.62 2.07
CA THR A 32 9.40 19.76 1.92
C THR A 32 8.44 20.23 0.83
N ARG A 33 8.56 21.51 0.42
CA ARG A 33 7.78 22.14 -0.67
C ARG A 33 8.73 22.86 -1.62
N SER A 34 8.61 22.55 -2.90
CA SER A 34 9.25 23.26 -4.01
C SER A 34 8.48 22.90 -5.28
N GLY A 35 8.59 23.70 -6.35
CA GLY A 35 7.93 23.37 -7.62
C GLY A 35 8.34 21.99 -8.16
N LYS A 36 9.56 21.52 -7.85
CA LYS A 36 10.03 20.18 -8.22
C LYS A 36 9.41 19.08 -7.36
N VAL A 37 9.39 19.26 -6.03
CA VAL A 37 8.80 18.28 -5.09
C VAL A 37 7.30 18.13 -5.34
N ASP A 38 6.59 19.24 -5.49
CA ASP A 38 5.13 19.26 -5.66
C ASP A 38 4.73 18.56 -6.98
N ARG A 39 5.47 18.79 -8.08
CA ARG A 39 5.25 18.07 -9.35
C ARG A 39 5.47 16.55 -9.22
N ILE A 40 6.48 16.12 -8.48
CA ILE A 40 6.75 14.70 -8.26
C ILE A 40 5.65 14.06 -7.42
N ARG A 41 5.26 14.71 -6.31
CA ARG A 41 4.17 14.22 -5.45
C ARG A 41 2.85 14.16 -6.19
N LYS A 42 2.54 15.19 -7.00
CA LYS A 42 1.39 15.19 -7.91
C LYS A 42 1.39 13.96 -8.81
N MET A 43 2.45 13.70 -9.58
CA MET A 43 2.52 12.52 -10.45
C MET A 43 2.43 11.20 -9.68
N ILE A 44 3.04 11.10 -8.50
CA ILE A 44 2.93 9.90 -7.65
C ILE A 44 1.47 9.68 -7.25
N LEU A 45 0.78 10.73 -6.81
CA LEU A 45 -0.63 10.64 -6.42
C LEU A 45 -1.53 10.22 -7.59
N GLU A 46 -1.30 10.74 -8.79
CA GLU A 46 -2.04 10.35 -9.99
C GLU A 46 -1.85 8.85 -10.30
N LEU A 47 -0.64 8.32 -10.15
CA LEU A 47 -0.37 6.87 -10.30
C LEU A 47 -1.02 6.05 -9.17
N LEU A 48 -0.98 6.52 -7.92
CA LEU A 48 -1.61 5.81 -6.80
C LEU A 48 -3.14 5.79 -6.93
N LEU A 49 -3.74 6.86 -7.46
CA LEU A 49 -5.18 6.97 -7.73
C LEU A 49 -5.64 6.16 -8.94
N ALA A 50 -4.74 5.78 -9.84
CA ALA A 50 -5.05 4.81 -10.88
C ALA A 50 -5.42 3.45 -10.28
N HIS A 51 -4.74 3.04 -9.20
CA HIS A 51 -5.07 1.85 -8.43
C HIS A 51 -6.27 2.06 -7.50
N ALA A 52 -6.24 3.11 -6.67
CA ALA A 52 -7.23 3.29 -5.60
C ALA A 52 -7.91 4.67 -5.68
N PRO A 53 -8.80 4.89 -6.67
CA PRO A 53 -9.40 6.19 -6.92
C PRO A 53 -10.28 6.69 -5.76
N ASP A 54 -10.84 5.77 -4.97
CA ASP A 54 -11.80 6.08 -3.89
C ASP A 54 -11.16 6.13 -2.50
N ALA A 55 -9.83 5.94 -2.40
CA ALA A 55 -9.14 6.04 -1.12
C ALA A 55 -9.11 7.50 -0.64
N ILE A 56 -9.89 7.81 0.41
CA ILE A 56 -10.08 9.16 0.96
C ILE A 56 -8.75 9.86 1.23
N ALA A 57 -7.80 9.16 1.87
CA ALA A 57 -6.47 9.73 2.18
C ALA A 57 -5.69 10.14 0.92
N LEU A 58 -5.82 9.40 -0.18
CA LEU A 58 -5.19 9.77 -1.46
C LEU A 58 -5.93 10.93 -2.13
N GLN A 59 -7.26 10.99 -2.04
CA GLN A 59 -8.05 12.09 -2.58
C GLN A 59 -7.75 13.42 -1.88
N ASP A 60 -7.57 13.42 -0.56
CA ASP A 60 -7.26 14.64 0.18
C ASP A 60 -5.87 15.18 -0.18
N LEU A 61 -4.88 14.28 -0.29
CA LEU A 61 -3.56 14.64 -0.81
C LEU A 61 -3.65 15.12 -2.27
N ALA A 62 -4.49 14.50 -3.09
CA ALA A 62 -4.66 14.93 -4.48
C ALA A 62 -5.22 16.34 -4.58
N LYS A 63 -6.17 16.73 -3.72
CA LYS A 63 -6.64 18.11 -3.62
C LYS A 63 -5.50 19.07 -3.24
N GLU A 64 -4.68 18.69 -2.25
CA GLU A 64 -3.55 19.51 -1.78
C GLU A 64 -2.49 19.76 -2.88
N TYR A 65 -2.14 18.73 -3.65
CA TYR A 65 -1.11 18.80 -4.69
C TYR A 65 -1.66 19.10 -6.09
N GLY A 66 -2.99 19.29 -6.23
CA GLY A 66 -3.66 19.51 -7.50
C GLY A 66 -3.49 18.35 -8.48
N ALA A 67 -3.53 17.12 -7.97
CA ALA A 67 -3.37 15.88 -8.74
C ALA A 67 -4.67 15.48 -9.42
N ASP A 68 -4.59 15.08 -10.69
CA ASP A 68 -5.76 14.64 -11.46
C ASP A 68 -5.92 13.12 -11.35
N LYS A 69 -6.97 12.69 -10.66
CA LYS A 69 -7.27 11.27 -10.46
C LYS A 69 -7.48 10.53 -11.78
N ASP A 70 -7.90 11.21 -12.85
CA ASP A 70 -8.27 10.60 -14.14
C ASP A 70 -7.18 10.76 -15.20
N ARG A 71 -5.98 11.22 -14.80
CA ARG A 71 -4.82 11.34 -15.71
C ARG A 71 -4.37 10.00 -16.31
N PHE A 72 -4.54 8.90 -15.58
CA PHE A 72 -4.12 7.55 -15.99
C PHE A 72 -5.32 6.60 -15.99
N GLU A 73 -5.27 5.59 -16.86
CA GLU A 73 -6.25 4.50 -16.88
C GLU A 73 -6.27 3.77 -15.52
N LYS A 74 -7.47 3.35 -15.11
CA LYS A 74 -7.63 2.67 -13.82
C LYS A 74 -7.10 1.25 -13.90
N GLU A 75 -6.40 0.85 -12.85
CA GLU A 75 -5.92 -0.51 -12.69
C GLU A 75 -7.03 -1.39 -12.14
N ALA A 76 -7.00 -2.68 -12.50
CA ALA A 76 -7.95 -3.66 -11.97
C ALA A 76 -7.74 -3.95 -10.47
N SER A 77 -6.55 -3.62 -9.95
CA SER A 77 -6.15 -3.84 -8.57
C SER A 77 -6.11 -2.56 -7.77
N PHE A 78 -6.73 -2.59 -6.59
CA PHE A 78 -6.73 -1.49 -5.62
C PHE A 78 -5.45 -1.43 -4.77
N CYS A 79 -4.49 -2.35 -4.95
CA CYS A 79 -3.27 -2.39 -4.15
C CYS A 79 -2.24 -1.38 -4.65
N ILE A 80 -1.90 -0.39 -3.83
CA ILE A 80 -0.83 0.59 -4.16
C ILE A 80 0.59 0.12 -3.82
N HIS A 81 0.75 -1.18 -3.56
CA HIS A 81 2.03 -1.84 -3.24
C HIS A 81 2.87 -1.14 -2.14
N CYS A 82 2.20 -0.59 -1.12
CA CYS A 82 2.87 0.10 0.00
C CYS A 82 3.69 -0.85 0.88
N GLY A 83 3.32 -2.14 0.92
CA GLY A 83 4.00 -3.19 1.67
C GLY A 83 3.76 -3.17 3.18
N LEU A 84 2.88 -2.29 3.69
CA LEU A 84 2.60 -2.17 5.12
C LEU A 84 2.08 -3.48 5.72
N CYS A 85 1.16 -4.16 5.01
CA CYS A 85 0.60 -5.44 5.44
C CYS A 85 1.63 -6.58 5.46
N VAL A 86 2.43 -6.70 4.40
CA VAL A 86 3.51 -7.68 4.26
C VAL A 86 4.53 -7.49 5.38
N ARG A 87 5.00 -6.26 5.56
CA ARG A 87 5.97 -5.92 6.61
C ARG A 87 5.41 -6.20 8.01
N TYR A 88 4.18 -5.78 8.32
CA TYR A 88 3.59 -6.06 9.62
C TYR A 88 3.48 -7.56 9.89
N CYS A 89 3.02 -8.33 8.91
CA CYS A 89 2.86 -9.78 9.06
C CYS A 89 4.21 -10.50 9.28
N ALA A 90 5.25 -10.07 8.57
CA ALA A 90 6.59 -10.66 8.65
C ALA A 90 7.37 -10.17 9.89
N GLU A 91 7.32 -8.87 10.19
CA GLU A 91 8.17 -8.22 11.19
C GLU A 91 7.53 -8.23 12.59
N VAL A 92 6.22 -7.99 12.70
CA VAL A 92 5.51 -7.88 13.98
C VAL A 92 4.89 -9.21 14.38
N LYS A 93 4.11 -9.82 13.47
CA LYS A 93 3.42 -11.08 13.78
C LYS A 93 4.29 -12.32 13.61
N LYS A 94 5.38 -12.21 12.86
CA LYS A 94 6.27 -13.34 12.52
C LYS A 94 5.53 -14.52 11.89
N LYS A 95 4.43 -14.26 11.18
CA LYS A 95 3.60 -15.32 10.56
C LYS A 95 3.88 -15.50 9.07
N ASN A 96 4.27 -14.44 8.38
CA ASN A 96 4.50 -14.45 6.92
C ASN A 96 3.28 -14.97 6.12
N ALA A 97 2.06 -14.73 6.62
CA ALA A 97 0.82 -15.19 5.98
C ALA A 97 0.46 -14.39 4.71
N VAL A 98 1.04 -13.21 4.51
CA VAL A 98 0.84 -12.38 3.33
C VAL A 98 2.20 -11.91 2.80
N GLY A 99 2.38 -12.00 1.49
CA GLY A 99 3.61 -11.64 0.78
C GLY A 99 3.32 -10.92 -0.52
N PHE A 100 4.38 -10.51 -1.23
CA PHE A 100 4.27 -10.07 -2.61
C PHE A 100 4.56 -11.24 -3.56
N VAL A 101 3.74 -11.34 -4.61
CA VAL A 101 3.96 -12.21 -5.76
C VAL A 101 4.20 -11.36 -7.01
N ASP A 102 4.73 -11.98 -8.05
CA ASP A 102 5.09 -11.31 -9.31
C ASP A 102 6.09 -10.15 -9.16
N ARG A 103 6.26 -9.36 -10.23
CA ARG A 103 7.23 -8.26 -10.32
C ARG A 103 6.74 -7.16 -11.25
N GLY A 104 7.35 -5.98 -11.12
CA GLY A 104 7.02 -4.82 -11.94
C GLY A 104 5.59 -4.36 -11.69
N THR A 105 4.87 -4.03 -12.76
CA THR A 105 3.47 -3.56 -12.73
C THR A 105 2.46 -4.64 -12.35
N ARG A 106 2.83 -5.93 -12.47
CA ARG A 106 1.97 -7.06 -12.09
C ARG A 106 2.15 -7.50 -10.64
N ARG A 107 3.03 -6.84 -9.89
CA ARG A 107 3.36 -7.24 -8.52
C ARG A 107 2.13 -7.09 -7.65
N GLU A 108 1.68 -8.15 -6.99
CA GLU A 108 0.50 -8.10 -6.14
C GLU A 108 0.74 -8.67 -4.76
N ILE A 109 -0.14 -8.32 -3.81
CA ILE A 109 -0.17 -9.03 -2.53
C ILE A 109 -0.90 -10.36 -2.70
N SER A 110 -0.44 -11.39 -1.99
CA SER A 110 -1.14 -12.67 -1.92
C SER A 110 -1.01 -13.25 -0.52
N PHE A 111 -2.08 -13.91 -0.07
CA PHE A 111 -2.09 -14.66 1.16
C PHE A 111 -1.60 -16.10 0.87
N ILE A 112 -0.72 -16.61 1.73
CA ILE A 112 -0.31 -18.02 1.70
C ILE A 112 -1.43 -18.84 2.32
N PRO A 113 -2.18 -19.65 1.56
CA PRO A 113 -3.39 -20.33 2.02
C PRO A 113 -3.24 -21.08 3.34
N GLU A 114 -2.18 -21.88 3.46
CA GLU A 114 -1.94 -22.79 4.57
C GLU A 114 -1.69 -22.05 5.89
N ILE A 115 -1.07 -20.87 5.80
CA ILE A 115 -0.77 -20.02 6.95
C ILE A 115 -1.97 -19.12 7.25
N ALA A 116 -2.53 -18.48 6.23
CA ALA A 116 -3.63 -17.55 6.37
C ALA A 116 -4.88 -18.20 6.96
N MET A 117 -5.19 -19.44 6.59
CA MET A 117 -6.32 -20.20 7.13
C MET A 117 -6.21 -20.41 8.65
N LYS A 118 -5.00 -20.66 9.14
CA LYS A 118 -4.75 -20.93 10.58
C LYS A 118 -4.66 -19.64 11.40
N GLU A 119 -4.07 -18.60 10.83
CA GLU A 119 -3.61 -17.43 11.58
C GLU A 119 -4.50 -16.21 11.38
N CYS A 120 -4.91 -15.92 10.13
CA CYS A 120 -5.51 -14.64 9.79
C CYS A 120 -6.97 -14.51 10.22
N TRP A 121 -7.67 -15.60 10.55
CA TRP A 121 -9.08 -15.54 11.00
C TRP A 121 -9.24 -14.69 12.27
N ASN A 122 -8.33 -14.90 13.23
CA ASN A 122 -8.36 -14.22 14.52
C ASN A 122 -7.45 -12.99 14.55
N CYS A 123 -6.36 -12.97 13.77
CA CYS A 123 -5.40 -11.87 13.82
C CYS A 123 -5.95 -10.59 13.18
N LYS A 124 -6.05 -10.51 11.84
CA LYS A 124 -6.53 -9.33 11.07
C LYS A 124 -5.88 -7.97 11.40
N GLU A 125 -4.83 -7.92 12.22
CA GLU A 125 -4.26 -6.67 12.74
C GLU A 125 -3.55 -5.81 11.68
N CYS A 126 -3.20 -6.38 10.51
CA CYS A 126 -2.70 -5.61 9.39
C CYS A 126 -3.79 -4.92 8.55
N PHE A 127 -5.08 -5.20 8.78
CA PHE A 127 -6.18 -4.63 7.98
C PHE A 127 -6.28 -3.11 8.11
N PRO A 128 -6.23 -2.51 9.33
CA PRO A 128 -6.24 -1.05 9.47
C PRO A 128 -5.00 -0.36 8.87
N LEU A 129 -3.94 -1.11 8.58
CA LEU A 129 -2.73 -0.57 7.96
C LEU A 129 -2.83 -0.46 6.43
N CYS A 130 -3.84 -1.09 5.82
CA CYS A 130 -4.04 -1.02 4.38
C CYS A 130 -4.75 0.32 4.02
N PRO A 131 -4.09 1.24 3.31
CA PRO A 131 -4.67 2.56 3.03
C PRO A 131 -5.76 2.54 1.94
N THR A 132 -5.97 1.40 1.27
CA THR A 132 -6.87 1.26 0.11
C THR A 132 -7.84 0.09 0.24
N GLU A 133 -7.86 -0.58 1.40
CA GLU A 133 -8.68 -1.78 1.67
C GLU A 133 -8.43 -2.99 0.74
N ALA A 134 -7.45 -2.90 -0.16
CA ALA A 134 -7.08 -3.99 -1.07
C ALA A 134 -6.72 -5.28 -0.35
N LEU A 135 -6.14 -5.19 0.86
CA LEU A 135 -5.81 -6.35 1.69
C LEU A 135 -7.07 -7.10 2.15
N GLN A 136 -8.11 -6.38 2.54
CA GLN A 136 -9.38 -6.93 2.99
C GLN A 136 -10.06 -7.66 1.84
N ALA A 137 -10.10 -7.04 0.66
CA ALA A 137 -10.63 -7.66 -0.56
C ALA A 137 -9.87 -8.95 -0.91
N ALA A 138 -8.53 -8.90 -0.91
CA ALA A 138 -7.69 -10.06 -1.17
C ALA A 138 -7.90 -11.19 -0.15
N PHE A 139 -8.10 -10.86 1.13
CA PHE A 139 -8.39 -11.84 2.18
C PHE A 139 -9.73 -12.54 1.96
N VAL A 140 -10.78 -11.80 1.62
CA VAL A 140 -12.11 -12.36 1.35
C VAL A 140 -12.05 -13.30 0.13
N LEU A 141 -11.38 -12.88 -0.94
CA LEU A 141 -11.17 -13.72 -2.12
C LEU A 141 -10.42 -15.01 -1.76
N THR A 142 -9.31 -14.87 -1.01
CA THR A 142 -8.51 -16.01 -0.53
C THR A 142 -9.39 -16.98 0.27
N LYS A 143 -10.21 -16.47 1.19
CA LYS A 143 -11.14 -17.28 1.97
C LYS A 143 -12.14 -18.03 1.07
N ALA A 144 -12.71 -17.37 0.07
CA ALA A 144 -13.65 -17.99 -0.85
C ALA A 144 -13.03 -19.13 -1.66
N LEU A 145 -11.75 -19.00 -2.04
CA LEU A 145 -11.03 -20.01 -2.80
C LEU A 145 -10.61 -21.24 -1.96
N ILE A 146 -10.43 -21.06 -0.64
CA ILE A 146 -9.91 -22.11 0.26
C ILE A 146 -11.03 -22.78 1.07
N SER A 147 -12.20 -22.14 1.22
CA SER A 147 -13.32 -22.75 1.94
C SER A 147 -13.85 -23.96 1.15
N PRO A 148 -14.01 -25.16 1.75
CA PRO A 148 -14.77 -26.22 1.11
C PRO A 148 -16.22 -25.74 0.84
N PRO A 149 -16.91 -26.24 -0.19
CA PRO A 149 -18.32 -25.90 -0.39
C PRO A 149 -19.08 -26.19 0.90
N HIS A 150 -19.88 -25.22 1.36
CA HIS A 150 -20.69 -25.37 2.56
C HIS A 150 -21.43 -26.71 2.52
N PRO A 151 -21.38 -27.57 3.56
CA PRO A 151 -22.41 -28.58 3.70
C PRO A 151 -23.73 -27.83 3.80
N GLY A 152 -24.68 -28.18 2.92
CA GLY A 152 -26.03 -27.62 2.96
C GLY A 152 -26.66 -27.79 4.34
N PRO A 153 -27.79 -27.10 4.60
CA PRO A 153 -28.44 -27.18 5.91
C PRO A 153 -28.69 -28.64 6.29
N GLU A 154 -28.21 -29.02 7.46
CA GLU A 154 -28.40 -30.34 8.06
C GLU A 154 -29.91 -30.65 8.08
N PRO A 155 -30.36 -31.83 7.62
CA PRO A 155 -31.78 -32.15 7.64
C PRO A 155 -32.24 -32.13 9.09
N ARG A 156 -33.23 -31.27 9.37
CA ARG A 156 -33.93 -31.26 10.66
C ARG A 156 -34.60 -32.63 10.82
N GLY A 157 -33.98 -33.47 11.65
CA GLY A 157 -34.57 -34.71 12.15
C GLY A 157 -35.74 -34.45 13.07
#